data_AF-A0A5P1DFR5-F1
#
_entry.id   AF-A0A5P1DFR5-F1
#
_cell.length_a   1.000
_cell.length_b   1.000
_cell.length_c   1.000
_cell.angle_alpha   90.00
_cell.angle_beta   90.00
_cell.angle_gamma   90.00
#
_symmetry.space_group_name_H-M   'P 1'
#
loop_
_entity.id
_entity.type
_entity.pdbx_description
1 polymer ?
#
loop_
_entity_poly.entity_id
_entity_poly.type
_entity_poly.pdbx_seq_one_letter_code
_entity_poly.pdbx_strand_id
1 'polypeptide(L)' 'MDTTTPTLETLFDQLGLDSSQEAIERFTAEHRLPDDVKLIDAPFWSEQQASFLKEQLHVDAEWAPAVDDLNALLHESPKE' A
#
# COMPACT_ATOMS: atom_id res chain seq x y z
N MET A 1 12.85 16.50 15.84
CA MET A 1 12.69 15.74 14.59
C MET A 1 11.48 14.87 14.83
N ASP A 2 10.32 15.35 14.40
CA ASP A 2 9.06 14.61 14.47
C ASP A 2 9.15 13.53 13.38
N THR A 3 9.80 12.41 13.71
CA THR A 3 9.87 11.23 12.85
C THR A 3 8.52 10.53 12.92
N THR A 4 7.53 11.07 12.24
CA THR A 4 6.26 10.38 12.03
C THR A 4 6.55 9.20 11.13
N THR A 5 6.63 8.01 11.71
CA THR A 5 6.73 6.76 10.95
C THR A 5 5.51 6.68 10.03
N PRO A 6 5.70 6.51 8.71
CA PRO A 6 4.58 6.40 7.81
C PRO A 6 3.76 5.17 8.16
N THR A 7 2.45 5.35 8.20
CA THR A 7 1.46 4.31 8.44
C THR A 7 0.63 4.08 7.18
N LEU A 8 -0.18 3.02 7.17
CA LEU A 8 -1.13 2.77 6.08
C LEU A 8 -2.11 3.93 5.89
N GLU A 9 -2.58 4.53 6.98
CA GLU A 9 -3.49 5.68 6.95
C GLU A 9 -2.84 6.86 6.20
N THR A 10 -1.60 7.22 6.57
CA THR A 10 -0.91 8.31 5.89
C THR A 10 -0.55 7.95 4.45
N LEU A 11 -0.37 6.66 4.14
CA LEU A 11 -0.03 6.20 2.79
C LEU A 11 -1.25 6.32 1.89
N PHE A 12 -2.42 5.95 2.39
CA PHE A 12 -3.69 6.11 1.68
C PHE A 12 -3.98 7.58 1.42
N ASP A 13 -3.76 8.46 2.39
CA ASP A 13 -3.89 9.92 2.22
C ASP A 13 -2.97 10.42 1.08
N GLN A 14 -1.70 10.00 1.08
CA GLN A 14 -0.74 10.34 0.03
C GLN A 14 -1.10 9.77 -1.36
N LEU A 15 -1.77 8.62 -1.40
CA LEU A 15 -2.30 8.02 -2.63
C LEU A 15 -3.63 8.63 -3.08
N GLY A 16 -4.23 9.52 -2.29
CA GLY A 16 -5.55 10.11 -2.54
C GLY A 16 -6.71 9.14 -2.30
N LEU A 17 -6.51 8.16 -1.43
CA LEU A 17 -7.50 7.18 -0.98
C LEU A 17 -8.01 7.53 0.42
N ASP A 18 -9.11 6.91 0.80
CA ASP A 18 -9.66 7.07 2.15
C ASP A 18 -8.77 6.38 3.18
N SER A 19 -8.20 7.17 4.09
CA SER A 19 -7.25 6.73 5.12
C SER A 19 -7.91 6.13 6.35
N SER A 20 -9.25 6.01 6.39
CA SER A 20 -9.94 5.39 7.51
C SER A 20 -9.66 3.89 7.56
N GLN A 21 -9.56 3.34 8.78
CA GLN A 21 -9.34 1.91 8.98
C GLN A 21 -10.35 1.03 8.23
N GLU A 22 -11.64 1.35 8.29
CA GLU A 22 -12.69 0.62 7.55
C GLU A 22 -12.46 0.64 6.03
N ALA A 23 -11.97 1.75 5.47
CA ALA A 23 -11.70 1.87 4.05
C ALA A 23 -10.47 1.06 3.63
N ILE A 24 -9.42 1.05 4.45
CA ILE A 24 -8.21 0.25 4.21
C ILE A 24 -8.53 -1.25 4.26
N GLU A 25 -9.28 -1.70 5.27
CA GLU A 25 -9.72 -3.10 5.39
C GLU A 25 -10.59 -3.52 4.20
N ARG A 26 -11.54 -2.67 3.81
CA ARG A 26 -12.36 -2.92 2.61
C ARG A 26 -11.53 -2.94 1.34
N PHE A 27 -10.63 -1.97 1.14
CA PHE A 27 -9.79 -1.90 -0.04
C PHE A 27 -8.92 -3.14 -0.17
N THR A 28 -8.24 -3.53 0.90
CA THR A 28 -7.39 -4.71 0.91
C THR A 28 -8.18 -6.01 0.73
N ALA A 29 -9.43 -6.09 1.22
CA ALA A 29 -10.31 -7.22 0.98
C ALA A 29 -10.86 -7.27 -0.47
N GLU A 30 -11.19 -6.12 -1.06
CA GLU A 30 -11.77 -6.00 -2.41
C GLU A 30 -10.70 -6.08 -3.52
N HIS A 31 -9.47 -5.61 -3.27
CA HIS A 31 -8.37 -5.49 -4.24
C HIS A 31 -7.21 -6.44 -3.97
N ARG A 32 -7.49 -7.74 -3.90
CA ARG A 32 -6.45 -8.76 -3.63
C ARG A 32 -5.45 -8.89 -4.77
N LEU A 33 -4.20 -9.11 -4.41
CA LEU A 33 -3.12 -9.38 -5.33
C LEU A 33 -2.67 -10.85 -5.27
N PRO A 34 -2.51 -11.51 -6.43
CA PRO A 34 -1.83 -12.80 -6.49
C PRO A 34 -0.38 -12.67 -6.04
N ASP A 35 0.17 -13.74 -5.44
CA ASP A 35 1.57 -13.76 -4.96
C ASP A 35 2.61 -13.42 -6.05
N ASP A 36 2.30 -13.73 -7.30
CA ASP A 36 3.16 -13.48 -8.46
C ASP A 36 3.09 -12.03 -9.00
N VAL A 37 2.12 -11.23 -8.56
CA VAL A 37 1.88 -9.87 -9.04
C VAL A 37 2.44 -8.85 -8.05
N LYS A 38 3.32 -7.95 -8.50
CA LYS A 38 3.86 -6.91 -7.61
C LYS A 38 2.82 -5.84 -7.31
N LEU A 39 2.92 -5.23 -6.12
CA LEU A 39 2.10 -4.06 -5.74
C LEU A 39 2.02 -3.01 -6.85
N ILE A 40 3.15 -2.62 -7.42
CA ILE A 40 3.25 -1.55 -8.42
C ILE A 40 2.69 -1.93 -9.80
N ASP A 41 2.56 -3.23 -10.07
CA ASP A 41 2.01 -3.77 -11.31
C ASP A 41 0.49 -4.00 -11.21
N ALA A 42 -0.10 -3.70 -10.05
CA ALA A 42 -1.53 -3.90 -9.84
C ALA A 42 -2.38 -2.99 -10.73
N PRO A 43 -3.39 -3.53 -11.42
CA PRO A 43 -4.19 -2.77 -12.39
C PRO A 43 -5.16 -1.77 -11.73
N PHE A 44 -5.31 -1.80 -10.40
CA PHE A 44 -6.17 -0.88 -9.66
C PHE A 44 -5.47 0.43 -9.29
N TRP A 45 -4.14 0.52 -9.47
CA TRP A 45 -3.41 1.78 -9.32
C TRP A 45 -3.48 2.63 -10.59
N SER A 46 -3.60 3.94 -10.40
CA SER A 46 -3.32 4.91 -11.46
C SER A 46 -1.82 5.03 -11.71
N GLU A 47 -1.43 5.55 -12.88
CA GLU A 47 -0.02 5.76 -13.25
C GLU A 47 0.77 6.55 -12.19
N GLN A 48 0.11 7.53 -11.55
CA GLN A 48 0.70 8.37 -10.51
C GLN A 48 0.90 7.58 -9.20
N GLN A 49 -0.10 6.82 -8.76
CA GLN A 49 -0.02 5.97 -7.56
C GLN A 49 1.04 4.88 -7.73
N ALA A 50 1.03 4.18 -8.87
CA ALA A 50 2.02 3.15 -9.18
C ALA A 50 3.45 3.71 -9.22
N SER A 51 3.63 4.91 -9.80
CA SER A 51 4.94 5.58 -9.82
C SER A 51 5.42 5.92 -8.41
N PHE A 52 4.55 6.49 -7.57
CA PHE A 52 4.87 6.79 -6.18
C PHE A 52 5.25 5.51 -5.41
N LEU A 53 4.42 4.47 -5.47
CA LEU A 53 4.69 3.18 -4.81
C LEU A 53 6.01 2.56 -5.29
N LYS A 54 6.34 2.71 -6.57
CA LYS A 54 7.61 2.24 -7.14
C LYS A 54 8.82 2.97 -6.59
N GLU A 55 8.72 4.28 -6.35
CA GLU A 55 9.78 5.05 -5.69
C GLU A 55 9.92 4.65 -4.22
N GLN A 56 8.80 4.40 -3.55
CA GLN A 56 8.76 4.03 -2.13
C GLN A 56 9.10 2.55 -1.85
N LEU A 57 9.18 1.70 -2.88
CA LEU A 57 9.61 0.31 -2.75
C LEU A 57 11.11 0.16 -2.39
N HIS A 58 11.86 1.27 -2.42
CA HIS A 58 13.27 1.26 -2.05
C HIS A 58 13.46 1.21 -0.54
N VAL A 59 14.37 0.38 -0.03
CA VAL A 59 14.57 0.17 1.42
C VAL A 59 14.94 1.45 2.21
N ASP A 60 15.54 2.44 1.53
CA ASP A 60 15.88 3.76 2.09
C ASP A 60 14.76 4.79 1.93
N ALA A 61 13.63 4.42 1.31
CA ALA A 61 12.52 5.35 1.14
C ALA A 61 11.79 5.57 2.46
N GLU A 62 11.32 6.81 2.66
CA GLU A 62 10.60 7.19 3.88
C GLU A 62 9.39 6.27 4.10
N TRP A 63 8.64 5.97 3.04
CA TRP A 63 7.40 5.19 3.08
C TRP A 63 7.58 3.69 2.88
N ALA A 64 8.82 3.21 2.77
CA ALA A 64 9.13 1.79 2.60
C ALA A 64 8.36 0.88 3.57
N PRO A 65 8.30 1.13 4.90
CA PRO A 65 7.58 0.24 5.81
C PRO A 65 6.06 0.22 5.53
N ALA A 66 5.43 1.36 5.29
CA ALA A 66 3.99 1.41 5.01
C ALA A 66 3.63 0.73 3.68
N VAL A 67 4.50 0.85 2.68
CA VAL A 67 4.33 0.20 1.37
C VAL A 67 4.52 -1.31 1.49
N ASP A 68 5.47 -1.77 2.31
CA ASP A 68 5.67 -3.20 2.60
C ASP A 68 4.45 -3.80 3.33
N ASP A 69 3.93 -3.11 4.36
CA ASP A 69 2.69 -3.49 5.05
C ASP A 69 1.50 -3.59 4.08
N LEU A 70 1.33 -2.59 3.20
CA LEU A 70 0.25 -2.61 2.21
C LEU A 70 0.40 -3.79 1.23
N ASN A 71 1.63 -4.04 0.76
CA ASN A 71 1.92 -5.18 -0.09
C ASN A 71 1.58 -6.49 0.61
N ALA A 72 2.02 -6.66 1.86
CA ALA A 72 1.71 -7.85 2.65
C ALA A 72 0.20 -8.06 2.80
N LEU A 73 -0.57 -7.01 3.13
CA LEU A 73 -2.03 -7.10 3.29
C LEU A 73 -2.77 -7.49 2.00
N LEU A 74 -2.34 -6.97 0.85
CA LEU A 74 -2.97 -7.28 -0.44
C LEU A 74 -2.68 -8.72 -0.90
N HIS A 75 -1.52 -9.24 -0.52
CA HIS A 75 -1.05 -10.60 -0.83
C HIS A 75 -1.51 -11.65 0.20
N GLU A 76 -1.77 -11.25 1.44
CA GLU A 76 -2.16 -12.15 2.52
C GLU A 76 -3.52 -12.77 2.20
N SER A 77 -3.52 -14.00 1.68
CA SER A 77 -4.74 -14.82 1.50
C SER A 77 -5.42 -15.04 2.85
N PRO A 78 -6.77 -15.01 2.96
CA PRO A 78 -7.40 -15.27 4.24
C PRO A 78 -7.07 -16.72 4.57
N LYS A 79 -6.28 -16.92 5.62
CA LYS A 79 -5.90 -18.25 6.08
C LYS A 79 -7.20 -18.88 6.63
N GLU A 80 -7.79 -19.77 5.83
CA GLU A 80 -8.99 -20.54 6.17
C GLU A 80 -8.91 -21.17 7.57
#